data_AF-A0A6L4A0A4-F1
#
_entry.id   AF-A0A6L4A0A4-F1
#
_cell.length_a   1.000
_cell.length_b   1.000
_cell.length_c   1.000
_cell.angle_alpha   90.00
_cell.angle_beta   90.00
_cell.angle_gamma   90.00
#
_symmetry.space_group_name_H-M   'P 1'
#
loop_
_entity.id
_entity.type
_entity.pdbx_description
1 polymer ?
#
loop_
_entity_poly.entity_id
_entity_poly.type
_entity_poly.pdbx_seq_one_letter_code
_entity_poly.pdbx_strand_id
1 'polypeptide(L)'
;MSKHYPKGEQTRQKILEQAAQVFSVFGYAGTSLDALMQATHLTKGGIYNHFGSKEALAVEALDYAIKEMQARFWEYLTNPRSSRARLLAVVQTFRSSIDDPRFAGGCILLNTAVEADDTNPPLKERAQQGLDDWLVYITRTIQKGIELGTV
;
A
#
# COMPACT_ATOMS: atom_id res chain seq x y z
N MET A 1 -9.44 -12.51 -17.83
CA MET A 1 -8.65 -13.75 -17.88
C MET A 1 -7.98 -13.94 -16.53
N SER A 2 -8.30 -15.01 -15.81
CA SER A 2 -7.71 -15.27 -14.49
C SER A 2 -6.28 -15.77 -14.66
N LYS A 3 -5.28 -15.05 -14.12
CA LYS A 3 -3.89 -15.49 -14.12
C LYS A 3 -3.78 -16.69 -13.16
N HIS A 4 -3.48 -17.88 -13.69
CA HIS A 4 -3.25 -19.07 -12.87
C HIS A 4 -1.83 -19.01 -12.28
N TYR A 5 -1.73 -18.44 -11.09
CA TYR A 5 -0.47 -18.35 -10.36
C TYR A 5 -0.09 -19.71 -9.76
N PRO A 6 1.22 -20.07 -9.71
CA PRO A 6 1.69 -21.22 -8.94
C PRO A 6 1.21 -21.16 -7.49
N LYS A 7 0.95 -22.32 -6.85
CA LYS A 7 0.44 -22.39 -5.46
C LYS A 7 1.25 -21.56 -4.46
N GLY A 8 2.57 -21.51 -4.62
CA GLY A 8 3.46 -20.72 -3.77
C GLY A 8 3.23 -19.20 -3.90
N GLU A 9 2.95 -18.71 -5.10
CA GLU A 9 2.69 -17.29 -5.36
C GLU A 9 1.30 -16.86 -4.86
N GLN A 10 0.29 -17.74 -4.99
CA GLN A 10 -1.02 -17.51 -4.36
C GLN A 10 -0.93 -17.44 -2.84
N THR A 11 -0.13 -18.33 -2.22
CA THR A 11 0.08 -18.34 -0.77
C THR A 11 0.80 -17.07 -0.33
N ARG A 12 1.86 -16.68 -1.03
CA ARG A 12 2.61 -15.44 -0.78
C ARG A 12 1.70 -14.21 -0.84
N GLN A 13 0.83 -14.12 -1.83
CA GLN A 13 -0.11 -13.01 -1.97
C GLN A 13 -1.09 -12.93 -0.80
N LYS A 14 -1.64 -14.08 -0.36
CA LYS A 14 -2.51 -14.13 0.83
C LYS A 14 -1.78 -13.70 2.10
N ILE A 15 -0.50 -14.06 2.23
CA ILE A 15 0.31 -13.60 3.38
C ILE A 15 0.43 -12.08 3.36
N LEU A 16 0.73 -11.47 2.21
CA LEU A 16 0.82 -10.01 2.07
C LEU A 16 -0.49 -9.32 2.42
N GLU A 17 -1.61 -9.83 1.92
CA GLU A 17 -2.94 -9.30 2.20
C GLU A 17 -3.23 -9.28 3.71
N GLN A 18 -3.04 -10.42 4.39
CA GLN A 18 -3.29 -10.52 5.83
C GLN A 18 -2.28 -9.73 6.66
N ALA A 19 -1.00 -9.76 6.30
CA ALA A 19 0.04 -9.01 7.00
C ALA A 19 -0.18 -7.50 6.88
N ALA A 20 -0.55 -6.99 5.71
CA ALA A 20 -0.88 -5.59 5.51
C ALA A 20 -2.05 -5.15 6.40
N GLN A 21 -3.09 -5.97 6.56
CA GLN A 21 -4.19 -5.67 7.49
C GLN A 21 -3.68 -5.53 8.93
N VAL A 22 -2.87 -6.48 9.41
CA VAL A 22 -2.32 -6.45 10.77
C VAL A 22 -1.41 -5.22 10.97
N PHE A 23 -0.47 -4.99 10.05
CA PHE A 23 0.43 -3.83 10.11
C PHE A 23 -0.30 -2.50 10.04
N SER A 24 -1.43 -2.42 9.32
CA SER A 24 -2.22 -1.18 9.25
C SER A 24 -2.71 -0.73 10.62
N VAL A 25 -3.06 -1.68 11.49
CA VAL A 25 -3.65 -1.42 12.81
C VAL A 25 -2.59 -1.25 13.88
N PHE A 26 -1.58 -2.12 13.90
CA PHE A 26 -0.62 -2.21 15.01
C PHE A 26 0.75 -1.59 14.69
N GLY A 27 0.99 -1.18 13.45
CA GLY A 27 2.33 -0.81 13.00
C GLY A 27 3.30 -2.00 12.97
N TYR A 28 4.52 -1.78 12.52
CA TYR A 28 5.60 -2.76 12.52
C TYR A 28 6.02 -3.18 13.94
N ALA A 29 6.21 -2.21 14.84
CA ALA A 29 6.70 -2.43 16.19
C ALA A 29 5.65 -3.13 17.06
N GLY A 30 4.39 -2.74 16.93
CA GLY A 30 3.27 -3.34 17.67
C GLY A 30 2.84 -4.71 17.14
N THR A 31 3.23 -5.07 15.91
CA THR A 31 2.90 -6.38 15.34
C THR A 31 3.85 -7.47 15.84
N SER A 32 3.33 -8.41 16.63
CA SER A 32 4.04 -9.61 17.04
C SER A 32 4.04 -10.68 15.93
N LEU A 33 5.02 -11.60 16.00
CA LEU A 33 5.05 -12.73 15.07
C LEU A 33 3.85 -13.67 15.28
N ASP A 34 3.38 -13.83 16.51
CA ASP A 34 2.20 -14.64 16.81
C ASP A 34 0.94 -14.04 16.17
N ALA A 35 0.79 -12.71 16.18
CA ALA A 35 -0.32 -12.05 15.49
C ALA A 35 -0.31 -12.34 13.98
N LEU A 36 0.88 -12.29 13.35
CA LEU A 36 1.04 -12.64 11.94
C LEU A 36 0.74 -14.12 11.66
N MET A 37 1.19 -15.02 12.53
CA MET A 37 0.90 -16.46 12.42
C MET A 37 -0.59 -16.74 12.53
N GLN A 38 -1.30 -16.09 13.45
CA GLN A 38 -2.75 -16.22 13.60
C GLN A 38 -3.49 -15.67 12.37
N ALA A 39 -3.13 -14.49 11.89
CA ALA A 39 -3.78 -13.86 10.74
C ALA A 39 -3.55 -14.64 9.43
N THR A 40 -2.37 -15.24 9.26
CA THR A 40 -2.01 -15.96 8.02
C THR A 40 -2.33 -17.45 8.07
N HIS A 41 -2.65 -17.99 9.26
CA HIS A 41 -2.74 -19.42 9.54
C HIS A 41 -1.47 -20.21 9.17
N LEU A 42 -0.31 -19.57 9.28
CA LEU A 42 1.00 -20.17 9.01
C LEU A 42 1.86 -20.23 10.27
N THR A 43 2.80 -21.17 10.26
CA THR A 43 3.87 -21.19 11.27
C THR A 43 4.90 -20.10 10.98
N LYS A 44 5.70 -19.74 11.99
CA LYS A 44 6.89 -18.88 11.83
C LYS A 44 7.78 -19.33 10.65
N GLY A 45 8.06 -20.62 10.55
CA GLY A 45 8.85 -21.19 9.46
C GLY A 45 8.18 -20.99 8.10
N GLY A 46 6.85 -21.16 8.02
CA GLY A 46 6.09 -20.90 6.79
C GLY A 46 6.21 -19.45 6.33
N ILE A 47 6.06 -18.48 7.24
CA ILE A 47 6.20 -17.05 6.92
C ILE A 47 7.63 -16.74 6.47
N TYR A 48 8.64 -17.18 7.24
CA TYR A 48 10.04 -16.87 6.94
C TYR A 48 10.57 -17.58 5.69
N ASN A 49 9.99 -18.72 5.30
CA ASN A 49 10.31 -19.35 4.02
C ASN A 49 9.93 -18.48 2.81
N HIS A 50 8.92 -17.60 2.95
CA HIS A 50 8.50 -16.71 1.87
C HIS A 50 9.18 -15.34 1.89
N PHE A 51 9.49 -14.81 3.07
CA PHE A 51 9.91 -13.41 3.24
C PHE A 51 11.25 -13.24 3.96
N GLY A 52 11.81 -14.28 4.58
CA GLY A 52 13.08 -14.24 5.30
C GLY A 52 13.03 -13.57 6.68
N SER A 53 12.30 -12.45 6.84
CA SER A 53 12.18 -11.74 8.11
C SER A 53 10.84 -11.00 8.26
N LYS A 54 10.52 -10.55 9.49
CA LYS A 54 9.35 -9.68 9.75
C LYS A 54 9.48 -8.34 9.02
N GLU A 55 10.68 -7.76 8.98
CA GLU A 55 10.95 -6.47 8.32
C GLU A 55 10.79 -6.57 6.80
N ALA A 56 11.31 -7.63 6.18
CA ALA A 56 11.12 -7.88 4.76
C ALA A 56 9.63 -8.08 4.41
N LEU A 57 8.89 -8.85 5.22
CA LEU A 57 7.45 -8.96 5.08
C LEU A 57 6.74 -7.60 5.22
N ALA A 58 7.17 -6.74 6.15
CA ALA A 58 6.57 -5.43 6.37
C ALA A 58 6.80 -4.48 5.18
N VAL A 59 8.02 -4.44 4.64
CA VAL A 59 8.35 -3.65 3.44
C VAL A 59 7.48 -4.09 2.26
N GLU A 60 7.34 -5.41 2.06
CA GLU A 60 6.51 -5.93 0.98
C GLU A 60 4.99 -5.77 1.21
N ALA A 61 4.55 -5.81 2.47
CA ALA A 61 3.16 -5.51 2.81
C ALA A 61 2.83 -4.03 2.55
N LEU A 62 3.79 -3.12 2.78
CA LEU A 62 3.68 -1.72 2.37
C LEU A 62 3.60 -1.58 0.85
N ASP A 63 4.42 -2.32 0.08
CA ASP A 63 4.32 -2.37 -1.38
C ASP A 63 2.94 -2.83 -1.86
N TYR A 64 2.41 -3.88 -1.23
CA TYR A 64 1.07 -4.38 -1.51
C TYR A 64 0.02 -3.30 -1.22
N ALA A 65 0.10 -2.63 -0.08
CA ALA A 65 -0.83 -1.57 0.30
C ALA A 65 -0.83 -0.38 -0.68
N ILE A 66 0.35 0.03 -1.14
CA ILE A 66 0.48 1.09 -2.14
C ILE A 66 -0.19 0.69 -3.46
N LYS A 67 -0.04 -0.57 -3.89
CA LYS A 67 -0.70 -1.09 -5.10
C LYS A 67 -2.21 -1.14 -4.96
N GLU A 68 -2.74 -1.52 -3.79
CA GLU A 68 -4.18 -1.49 -3.53
C GLU A 68 -4.75 -0.06 -3.57
N MET A 69 -4.00 0.92 -3.05
CA MET A 69 -4.38 2.33 -3.15
C MET A 69 -4.35 2.83 -4.60
N GLN A 70 -3.35 2.42 -5.39
CA GLN A 70 -3.30 2.70 -6.82
C GLN A 70 -4.47 2.05 -7.58
N ALA A 71 -4.85 0.81 -7.23
CA ALA A 71 -6.00 0.13 -7.82
C ALA A 71 -7.30 0.90 -7.55
N ARG A 72 -7.52 1.33 -6.29
CA ARG A 72 -8.66 2.19 -5.92
C ARG A 72 -8.65 3.52 -6.68
N PHE A 73 -7.48 4.14 -6.88
CA PHE A 73 -7.36 5.33 -7.72
C PHE A 73 -7.87 5.08 -9.16
N TRP A 74 -7.55 3.93 -9.76
CA TRP A 74 -8.02 3.59 -11.10
C TRP A 74 -9.52 3.33 -11.17
N GLU A 75 -10.17 2.89 -10.08
CA GLU A 75 -11.63 2.75 -10.00
C GLU A 75 -12.34 4.11 -10.13
N TYR A 76 -11.76 5.18 -9.56
CA TYR A 76 -12.30 6.55 -9.65
C TYR A 76 -11.94 7.30 -10.92
N LEU A 77 -10.94 6.82 -11.66
CA LEU A 77 -10.48 7.54 -12.84
C LEU A 77 -11.37 7.28 -14.07
N THR A 78 -12.30 8.20 -14.30
CA THR A 78 -13.24 8.14 -15.43
C THR A 78 -12.62 8.66 -16.75
N ASN A 79 -13.17 8.23 -17.89
CA ASN A 79 -12.86 8.81 -19.20
C ASN A 79 -13.73 10.04 -19.48
N PRO A 80 -13.20 11.10 -20.13
CA PRO A 80 -11.81 11.28 -20.54
C PRO A 80 -10.87 11.59 -19.35
N ARG A 81 -9.66 11.02 -19.37
CA ARG A 81 -8.65 11.14 -18.30
C ARG A 81 -7.89 12.47 -18.33
N SER A 82 -8.62 13.58 -18.28
CA SER A 82 -8.06 14.92 -18.17
C SER A 82 -7.22 15.09 -16.89
N SER A 83 -6.35 16.10 -16.84
CA SER A 83 -5.59 16.43 -15.64
C SER A 83 -6.52 16.72 -14.44
N ARG A 84 -7.62 17.45 -14.67
CA ARG A 84 -8.65 17.68 -13.65
C ARG A 84 -9.29 16.38 -13.15
N ALA A 85 -9.67 15.47 -14.05
CA ALA A 85 -10.26 14.18 -13.67
C ALA A 85 -9.28 13.33 -12.84
N ARG A 86 -7.99 13.34 -13.19
CA ARG A 86 -6.93 12.68 -12.41
C ARG A 86 -6.79 13.25 -11.01
N LEU A 87 -6.77 14.56 -10.86
CA LEU A 87 -6.69 15.21 -9.54
C LEU A 87 -7.93 14.91 -8.68
N LEU A 88 -9.12 14.92 -9.28
CA LEU A 88 -10.35 14.54 -8.59
C LEU A 88 -10.35 13.07 -8.14
N ALA A 89 -9.84 12.15 -8.97
CA ALA A 89 -9.70 10.75 -8.61
C ALA A 89 -8.76 10.53 -7.41
N VAL A 90 -7.69 11.34 -7.28
CA VAL A 90 -6.84 11.34 -6.06
C VAL A 90 -7.70 11.68 -4.84
N VAL A 91 -8.42 12.81 -4.86
CA VAL A 91 -9.27 13.24 -3.73
C VAL A 91 -10.32 12.18 -3.38
N GLN A 92 -10.96 11.59 -4.40
CA GLN A 92 -11.97 10.54 -4.21
C GLN A 92 -11.40 9.27 -3.58
N THR A 93 -10.16 8.91 -3.92
CA THR A 93 -9.45 7.74 -3.32
C THR A 93 -9.28 7.90 -1.81
N PHE A 94 -8.87 9.09 -1.35
CA PHE A 94 -8.72 9.35 0.09
C PHE A 94 -10.06 9.51 0.79
N ARG A 95 -11.01 10.21 0.17
CA ARG A 95 -12.34 10.37 0.74
C ARG A 95 -13.03 9.03 0.93
N SER A 96 -13.00 8.14 -0.04
CA SER A 96 -13.69 6.85 0.08
C SER A 96 -13.03 5.92 1.10
N SER A 97 -11.76 6.14 1.43
CA SER A 97 -11.08 5.39 2.50
C SER A 97 -11.64 5.70 3.89
N ILE A 98 -12.44 6.77 4.06
CA ILE A 98 -13.13 7.11 5.32
C ILE A 98 -14.35 6.19 5.52
N ASP A 99 -15.14 5.99 4.47
CA ASP A 99 -16.40 5.22 4.54
C ASP A 99 -16.19 3.73 4.23
N ASP A 100 -15.20 3.41 3.38
CA ASP A 100 -14.85 2.06 2.91
C ASP A 100 -13.32 1.88 2.90
N PRO A 101 -12.69 1.72 4.07
CA PRO A 101 -11.24 1.55 4.15
C PRO A 101 -10.80 0.20 3.56
N ARG A 102 -9.78 0.20 2.68
CA ARG A 102 -9.12 -1.06 2.23
C ARG A 102 -8.45 -1.80 3.39
N PHE A 103 -7.96 -1.04 4.37
CA PHE A 103 -7.24 -1.55 5.53
C PHE A 103 -7.85 -1.03 6.81
N ALA A 104 -8.04 -1.89 7.80
CA ALA A 104 -8.73 -1.53 9.04
C ALA A 104 -8.09 -0.34 9.78
N GLY A 105 -6.75 -0.21 9.72
CA GLY A 105 -6.02 0.90 10.33
C GLY A 105 -5.79 2.12 9.41
N GLY A 106 -6.45 2.18 8.25
CA GLY A 106 -6.36 3.30 7.33
C GLY A 106 -5.13 3.27 6.42
N CYS A 107 -4.50 4.44 6.20
CA CYS A 107 -3.41 4.58 5.24
C CYS A 107 -2.10 4.00 5.79
N ILE A 108 -1.76 2.78 5.38
CA ILE A 108 -0.51 2.11 5.77
C ILE A 108 0.71 2.98 5.41
N LEU A 109 0.73 3.64 4.26
CA LEU A 109 1.85 4.52 3.86
C LEU A 109 2.07 5.66 4.87
N LEU A 110 1.01 6.33 5.30
CA LEU A 110 1.09 7.39 6.30
C LEU A 110 1.51 6.82 7.67
N ASN A 111 0.89 5.73 8.10
CA ASN A 111 1.19 5.10 9.38
C ASN A 111 2.67 4.67 9.45
N THR A 112 3.19 4.03 8.39
CA THR A 112 4.59 3.64 8.31
C THR A 112 5.53 4.84 8.25
N ALA A 113 5.18 5.90 7.53
CA ALA A 113 6.00 7.11 7.46
C ALA A 113 6.20 7.74 8.86
N VAL A 114 5.16 7.74 9.71
CA VAL A 114 5.23 8.26 11.08
C VAL A 114 5.93 7.29 12.02
N GLU A 115 5.73 5.99 11.89
CA GLU A 115 6.34 5.01 12.79
C GLU A 115 7.84 4.83 12.54
N ALA A 116 8.25 4.85 11.27
CA ALA A 116 9.60 4.46 10.86
C ALA A 116 10.59 5.63 10.79
N ASP A 117 10.12 6.88 10.88
CA ASP A 117 10.92 8.09 10.66
C ASP A 117 12.24 8.13 11.45
N ASP A 118 12.21 7.67 12.71
CA ASP A 118 13.35 7.63 13.61
C ASP A 118 13.70 6.22 14.11
N THR A 119 12.96 5.18 13.68
CA THR A 119 13.05 3.83 14.28
C THR A 119 13.41 2.70 13.31
N ASN A 120 13.12 2.84 12.02
CA ASN A 120 13.32 1.75 11.05
C ASN A 120 13.76 2.27 9.68
N PRO A 121 15.08 2.31 9.38
CA PRO A 121 15.58 2.87 8.13
C PRO A 121 15.04 2.21 6.85
N PRO A 122 14.92 0.86 6.75
CA PRO A 122 14.33 0.23 5.56
C PRO A 122 12.87 0.64 5.28
N LEU A 123 12.02 0.66 6.32
CA LEU A 123 10.64 1.09 6.19
C LEU A 123 10.53 2.59 5.92
N LYS A 124 11.39 3.41 6.54
CA LYS A 124 11.48 4.84 6.28
C LYS A 124 11.78 5.12 4.82
N GLU A 125 12.84 4.50 4.29
CA GLU A 125 13.26 4.67 2.89
C GLU A 125 12.12 4.27 1.94
N ARG A 126 11.47 3.13 2.22
CA ARG A 126 10.36 2.68 1.39
C ARG A 126 9.15 3.62 1.47
N ALA A 127 8.79 4.10 2.66
CA ALA A 127 7.68 5.03 2.84
C ALA A 127 7.97 6.37 2.14
N GLN A 128 9.19 6.88 2.28
CA GLN A 128 9.63 8.09 1.60
C GLN A 128 9.52 7.94 0.07
N GLN A 129 10.02 6.84 -0.50
CA GLN A 129 9.87 6.57 -1.93
C GLN A 129 8.39 6.54 -2.37
N GLY A 130 7.51 5.95 -1.56
CA GLY A 130 6.07 5.91 -1.84
C GLY A 130 5.42 7.29 -1.85
N LEU A 131 5.83 8.18 -0.94
CA LEU A 131 5.38 9.57 -0.90
C LEU A 131 5.94 10.39 -2.07
N ASP A 132 7.22 10.20 -2.40
CA ASP A 132 7.89 10.88 -3.51
C ASP A 132 7.27 10.50 -4.86
N ASP A 133 7.01 9.21 -5.09
CA ASP A 133 6.33 8.72 -6.30
C ASP A 133 4.96 9.39 -6.48
N TRP A 134 4.23 9.55 -5.38
CA TRP A 134 2.93 10.22 -5.39
C TRP A 134 3.06 11.72 -5.63
N LEU A 135 3.99 12.42 -4.97
CA LEU A 135 4.26 13.84 -5.23
C LEU A 135 4.64 14.09 -6.69
N VAL A 136 5.48 13.23 -7.27
CA VAL A 136 5.84 13.28 -8.69
C VAL A 136 4.61 13.08 -9.57
N TYR A 137 3.74 12.12 -9.24
CA TYR A 137 2.50 11.90 -10.00
C TYR A 137 1.57 13.12 -10.00
N ILE A 138 1.32 13.74 -8.84
CA ILE A 138 0.48 14.94 -8.74
C ILE A 138 1.12 16.09 -9.52
N THR A 139 2.41 16.34 -9.30
CA THR A 139 3.14 17.45 -9.94
C THR A 139 3.09 17.34 -11.46
N ARG A 140 3.37 16.15 -12.02
CA ARG A 140 3.28 15.91 -13.47
C ARG A 140 1.86 16.08 -14.00
N THR A 141 0.86 15.68 -13.23
CA THR A 141 -0.55 15.84 -13.61
C THR A 141 -0.94 17.31 -13.69
N ILE A 142 -0.52 18.13 -12.71
CA ILE A 142 -0.76 19.58 -12.69
C ILE A 142 -0.02 20.25 -13.85
N GLN A 143 1.28 19.95 -14.02
CA GLN A 143 2.09 20.54 -15.09
C GLN A 143 1.48 20.29 -16.48
N LYS A 144 1.07 19.05 -16.75
CA LYS A 144 0.37 18.72 -18.00
C LYS A 144 -0.98 19.42 -18.13
N GLY A 145 -1.65 19.69 -17.01
CA GLY A 145 -2.89 20.46 -16.98
C GLY A 145 -2.68 21.90 -17.43
N ILE A 146 -1.62 22.55 -16.91
CA ILE A 146 -1.21 23.92 -17.27
C ILE A 146 -0.84 24.00 -18.75
N GLU A 147 -0.01 23.08 -19.25
CA GLU A 147 0.41 23.04 -20.67
C GLU A 147 -0.77 22.92 -21.65
N LEU A 148 -1.84 22.25 -21.23
CA LEU A 148 -3.05 22.05 -22.04
C LEU A 148 -4.14 23.10 -21.77
N GLY A 149 -3.96 24.02 -20.82
CA GLY A 149 -4.98 24.99 -20.41
C GLY A 149 -6.22 24.36 -19.76
N THR A 150 -6.04 23.24 -19.05
CA THR A 150 -7.13 22.44 -18.43
C THR A 150 -7.11 22.44 -16.89
N VAL A 151 -6.11 23.10 -16.32
CA VAL A 151 -5.96 23.41 -14.89
C VAL A 151 -5.51 24.86 -14.79
#